data_AF-A0A131ZUK6-F1
#
_entry.id   AF-A0A131ZUK6-F1
#
_cell.length_a   1.000
_cell.length_b   1.000
_cell.length_c   1.000
_cell.angle_alpha   90.00
_cell.angle_beta   90.00
_cell.angle_gamma   90.00
#
_symmetry.space_group_name_H-M   'P 1'
#
loop_
_entity.id
_entity.type
_entity.pdbx_description
1 polymer ?
#
loop_
_entity_poly.entity_id
_entity_poly.type
_entity_poly.pdbx_seq_one_letter_code
_entity_poly.pdbx_strand_id
1 'polypeptide(L)'
;MTMFKTKRISNSTARKGGWINVRIEKLVTKWFENPESNLGLAIHAYDSSGQRMTIIHSTDVSNESPLRPFIEIRVDKLATNSRRKRTIGLNCDDKSSEVRCCRYPLTVDFEEFGWDWIIAPKRYQANYCSGECPFVLMNQYPHTHLIQQINDAVGPCCSPRKMSSISMLYMDGDYNVIYGIVPNMVVDRCGCS
;
A
#
# COMPACT_ATOMS: atom_id res chain seq x y z
N MET A 1 -26.34 -24.66 25.49
CA MET A 1 -27.55 -23.82 25.53
C MET A 1 -27.36 -22.66 24.56
N THR A 2 -27.89 -22.80 23.33
CA THR A 2 -27.69 -21.83 22.24
C THR A 2 -28.51 -20.58 22.56
N MET A 3 -27.86 -19.47 22.92
CA MET A 3 -28.55 -18.20 23.19
C MET A 3 -28.95 -17.55 21.86
N PHE A 4 -30.23 -17.58 21.53
CA PHE A 4 -30.80 -16.86 20.40
C PHE A 4 -31.15 -15.43 20.83
N LYS A 5 -30.58 -14.43 20.15
CA LYS A 5 -30.90 -13.01 20.40
C LYS A 5 -31.88 -12.55 19.32
N THR A 6 -33.16 -12.40 19.69
CA THR A 6 -34.23 -12.05 18.76
C THR A 6 -34.39 -10.54 18.65
N LYS A 7 -34.44 -10.00 17.44
CA LYS A 7 -34.75 -8.59 17.16
C LYS A 7 -35.94 -8.51 16.21
N ARG A 8 -37.05 -7.90 16.66
CA ARG A 8 -38.25 -7.70 15.85
C ARG A 8 -38.13 -6.41 15.06
N ILE A 9 -38.38 -6.47 13.75
CA ILE A 9 -38.44 -5.31 12.85
C ILE A 9 -39.81 -5.33 12.20
N SER A 10 -40.55 -4.23 12.31
CA SER A 10 -41.84 -4.04 11.63
C SER A 10 -41.67 -3.02 10.51
N ASN A 11 -42.03 -3.39 9.28
CA ASN A 11 -42.08 -2.46 8.15
C ASN A 11 -43.49 -2.49 7.55
N SER A 12 -44.15 -1.33 7.48
CA SER A 12 -45.53 -1.17 7.01
C SER A 12 -45.67 -1.09 5.48
N THR A 13 -44.57 -1.16 4.72
CA THR A 13 -44.56 -0.96 3.25
C THR A 13 -44.40 -2.24 2.43
N ALA A 14 -44.42 -3.42 3.06
CA ALA A 14 -44.07 -4.72 2.43
C ALA A 14 -45.15 -5.34 1.51
N ARG A 15 -45.92 -4.53 0.76
CA ARG A 15 -46.83 -5.06 -0.27
C ARG A 15 -46.14 -5.34 -1.62
N LYS A 16 -44.93 -4.81 -1.83
CA LYS A 16 -44.05 -5.14 -2.96
C LYS A 16 -42.71 -5.65 -2.40
N GLY A 17 -42.15 -6.69 -3.02
CA GLY A 17 -40.85 -7.24 -2.62
C GLY A 17 -39.75 -6.19 -2.64
N GLY A 18 -38.80 -6.28 -1.69
CA GLY A 18 -37.73 -5.31 -1.56
C GLY A 18 -36.67 -5.73 -0.53
N TRP A 19 -35.54 -5.01 -0.53
CA TRP A 19 -34.45 -5.25 0.39
C TRP A 19 -34.76 -4.69 1.79
N ILE A 20 -34.37 -5.44 2.82
CA ILE A 20 -34.49 -5.02 4.22
C ILE A 20 -33.10 -4.94 4.83
N ASN A 21 -32.74 -3.75 5.29
CA ASN A 21 -31.46 -3.51 5.96
C ASN A 21 -31.59 -3.80 7.45
N VAL A 22 -30.88 -4.82 7.93
CA VAL A 22 -30.85 -5.20 9.35
C VAL A 22 -29.53 -4.75 9.97
N ARG A 23 -29.60 -3.78 10.90
CA ARG A 23 -28.41 -3.37 11.67
C ARG A 23 -28.02 -4.46 12.68
N ILE A 24 -26.86 -5.08 12.45
CA ILE A 24 -26.29 -6.20 13.23
C ILE A 24 -24.92 -5.90 13.88
N GLU A 25 -24.50 -4.64 13.94
CA GLU A 25 -23.18 -4.20 14.45
C GLU A 25 -22.73 -4.90 15.74
N LYS A 26 -23.56 -4.83 16.81
CA LYS A 26 -23.25 -5.45 18.11
C LYS A 26 -23.08 -6.98 18.05
N LEU A 27 -23.74 -7.66 17.11
CA LEU A 27 -23.58 -9.09 16.91
C LEU A 27 -22.24 -9.37 16.25
N VAL A 28 -21.93 -8.65 15.18
CA VAL A 28 -20.68 -8.78 14.42
C VAL A 28 -19.46 -8.49 15.28
N THR A 29 -19.48 -7.47 16.15
CA THR A 29 -18.38 -7.22 17.10
C THR A 29 -18.12 -8.43 17.99
N LYS A 30 -19.17 -9.04 18.54
CA LYS A 30 -19.06 -10.23 19.38
C LYS A 30 -18.54 -11.45 18.60
N TRP A 31 -18.85 -11.53 17.31
CA TRP A 31 -18.34 -12.58 16.43
C TRP A 31 -16.82 -12.45 16.25
N PHE A 32 -16.33 -11.22 16.02
CA PHE A 32 -14.89 -10.95 15.94
C PHE A 32 -14.15 -11.22 17.25
N GLU A 33 -14.80 -11.04 18.40
CA GLU A 33 -14.24 -11.39 19.72
C GLU A 33 -14.17 -12.91 19.96
N ASN A 34 -14.97 -13.73 19.27
CA ASN A 34 -15.11 -15.17 19.53
C ASN A 34 -15.07 -16.01 18.24
N PRO A 35 -13.90 -16.06 17.55
CA PRO A 35 -13.78 -16.65 16.21
C PRO A 35 -14.00 -18.17 16.16
N GLU A 36 -13.83 -18.87 17.28
CA GLU A 36 -14.00 -20.33 17.39
C GLU A 36 -15.47 -20.79 17.38
N SER A 37 -16.42 -19.85 17.49
CA SER A 37 -17.85 -20.18 17.51
C SER A 37 -18.49 -19.94 16.15
N ASN A 38 -19.18 -20.96 15.62
CA ASN A 38 -19.99 -20.79 14.42
C ASN A 38 -21.25 -19.99 14.77
N LEU A 39 -21.29 -18.73 14.34
CA LEU A 39 -22.38 -17.82 14.64
C LEU A 39 -23.22 -17.62 13.38
N GLY A 40 -24.40 -18.23 13.36
CA GLY A 40 -25.38 -18.11 12.28
C GLY A 40 -26.42 -17.02 12.55
N LEU A 41 -27.04 -16.51 11.47
CA LEU A 41 -28.21 -15.64 11.54
C LEU A 41 -29.43 -16.40 11.03
N ALA A 42 -30.44 -16.55 11.87
CA ALA A 42 -31.75 -17.05 11.48
C ALA A 42 -32.71 -15.87 11.31
N ILE A 43 -33.37 -15.79 10.15
CA ILE A 43 -34.31 -14.72 9.83
C ILE A 43 -35.70 -15.33 9.63
N HIS A 44 -36.67 -14.81 10.38
CA HIS A 44 -38.08 -15.15 10.23
C HIS A 44 -38.87 -13.87 9.92
N ALA A 45 -39.65 -13.91 8.84
CA ALA A 45 -40.51 -12.81 8.42
C ALA A 45 -41.97 -13.27 8.48
N TYR A 46 -42.81 -12.42 9.06
CA TYR A 46 -44.25 -12.66 9.20
C TYR A 46 -45.02 -11.43 8.74
N ASP A 47 -46.16 -11.66 8.08
CA ASP A 47 -47.14 -10.63 7.77
C ASP A 47 -47.97 -10.25 9.02
N SER A 48 -48.72 -9.17 8.92
CA SER A 48 -49.74 -8.69 9.87
C SER A 48 -50.76 -9.76 10.29
N SER A 49 -51.04 -10.73 9.42
CA SER A 49 -51.88 -11.89 9.66
C SER A 49 -51.18 -13.04 10.43
N GLY A 50 -49.88 -12.92 10.68
CA GLY A 50 -49.06 -13.99 11.28
C GLY A 50 -48.57 -15.03 10.28
N GLN A 51 -48.86 -14.88 8.98
CA GLN A 51 -48.38 -15.79 7.93
C GLN A 51 -46.89 -15.56 7.65
N ARG A 52 -46.12 -16.65 7.50
CA ARG A 52 -44.69 -16.58 7.18
C ARG A 52 -44.49 -16.07 5.75
N MET A 53 -43.68 -15.03 5.58
CA MET A 53 -43.31 -14.50 4.26
C MET A 53 -42.13 -15.26 3.67
N THR A 54 -42.09 -15.36 2.34
CA THR A 54 -40.95 -15.94 1.61
C THR A 54 -39.73 -15.02 1.72
N ILE A 55 -38.62 -15.58 2.19
CA ILE A 55 -37.31 -14.93 2.21
C ILE A 55 -36.46 -15.68 1.19
N ILE A 56 -35.80 -14.96 0.29
CA ILE A 56 -34.85 -15.55 -0.65
C ILE A 56 -33.66 -16.08 0.15
N HIS A 57 -33.53 -17.42 0.22
CA HIS A 57 -32.42 -18.08 0.90
C HIS A 57 -31.27 -18.34 -0.06
N SER A 58 -30.04 -18.49 0.46
CA SER A 58 -28.84 -18.75 -0.34
C SER A 58 -28.91 -20.06 -1.15
N THR A 59 -29.76 -21.01 -0.73
CA THR A 59 -29.96 -22.32 -1.36
C THR A 59 -31.00 -22.31 -2.47
N ASP A 60 -31.86 -21.30 -2.53
CA ASP A 60 -33.03 -21.28 -3.43
C ASP A 60 -32.72 -20.56 -4.76
N VAL A 61 -31.46 -20.16 -4.96
CA VAL A 61 -31.08 -19.37 -6.13
C VAL A 61 -29.82 -19.88 -6.79
N SER A 62 -29.88 -19.98 -8.13
CA SER A 62 -28.74 -20.27 -9.00
C SER A 62 -27.53 -19.40 -8.63
N ASN A 63 -26.32 -19.91 -8.92
CA ASN A 63 -25.06 -19.31 -8.46
C ASN A 63 -24.82 -17.83 -8.83
N GLU A 64 -25.68 -17.24 -9.67
CA GLU A 64 -25.51 -15.90 -10.25
C GLU A 64 -26.64 -14.91 -9.93
N SER A 65 -27.57 -15.24 -9.02
CA SER A 65 -28.69 -14.32 -8.79
C SER A 65 -28.31 -13.05 -8.03
N PRO A 66 -28.78 -11.87 -8.45
CA PRO A 66 -28.50 -10.59 -7.78
C PRO A 66 -29.24 -10.42 -6.44
N LEU A 67 -30.11 -11.36 -6.05
CA LEU A 67 -30.96 -11.28 -4.85
C LEU A 67 -30.41 -12.07 -3.65
N ARG A 68 -29.13 -12.45 -3.68
CA ARG A 68 -28.48 -13.21 -2.60
C ARG A 68 -28.28 -12.34 -1.35
N PRO A 69 -28.69 -12.78 -0.15
CA PRO A 69 -28.45 -12.02 1.06
C PRO A 69 -26.94 -11.91 1.31
N PHE A 70 -26.48 -10.71 1.66
CA PHE A 70 -25.09 -10.43 1.98
C PHE A 70 -24.99 -9.58 3.25
N ILE A 71 -23.81 -9.61 3.87
CA ILE A 71 -23.49 -8.78 5.04
C ILE A 71 -22.46 -7.75 4.59
N GLU A 72 -22.81 -6.46 4.70
CA GLU A 72 -21.88 -5.36 4.53
C GLU A 72 -21.20 -5.04 5.87
N ILE A 73 -19.86 -5.09 5.90
CA ILE A 73 -19.06 -4.75 7.09
C ILE A 73 -18.09 -3.65 6.71
N ARG A 74 -18.22 -2.50 7.36
CA ARG A 74 -17.24 -1.41 7.28
C ARG A 74 -16.30 -1.55 8.47
N VAL A 75 -15.03 -1.78 8.20
CA VAL A 75 -13.97 -1.86 9.21
C VAL A 75 -13.06 -0.66 9.04
N ASP A 76 -12.93 0.14 10.10
CA ASP A 76 -11.90 1.16 10.13
C ASP A 76 -10.56 0.45 10.32
N LYS A 77 -9.70 0.52 9.30
CA LYS A 77 -8.31 0.11 9.47
C LYS A 77 -7.75 1.00 10.56
N LEU A 78 -7.50 0.43 11.75
CA LEU A 78 -6.59 1.06 12.70
C LEU A 78 -5.34 1.37 11.89
N ALA A 79 -5.05 2.67 11.72
CA ALA A 79 -3.82 3.12 11.11
C ALA A 79 -2.70 2.66 12.04
N THR A 80 -2.33 1.38 11.91
CA THR A 80 -1.08 0.90 12.43
C THR A 80 -0.07 1.74 11.67
N ASN A 81 0.51 2.71 12.36
CA ASN A 81 1.67 3.48 11.91
C ASN A 81 2.91 2.57 11.73
N SER A 82 2.70 1.27 11.47
CA SER A 82 3.68 0.43 10.81
C SER A 82 3.76 0.90 9.36
N ARG A 83 4.46 2.03 9.17
CA ARG A 83 5.15 2.30 7.91
C ARG A 83 6.05 1.09 7.69
N ARG A 84 5.52 0.07 6.99
CA ARG A 84 6.30 -1.07 6.52
C ARG A 84 7.45 -0.44 5.74
N LYS A 85 8.67 -0.60 6.26
CA LYS A 85 9.88 -0.01 5.67
C LYS A 85 9.96 -0.52 4.24
N ARG A 86 9.45 0.26 3.28
CA ARG A 86 9.44 -0.11 1.85
C ARG A 86 10.88 -0.42 1.49
N THR A 87 11.10 -1.60 0.90
CA THR A 87 12.36 -2.17 0.39
C THR A 87 13.57 -1.34 0.79
N ILE A 88 14.27 -1.78 1.84
CA ILE A 88 15.55 -1.18 2.25
C ILE A 88 16.42 -1.24 1.00
N GLY A 89 16.68 -0.08 0.38
CA GLY A 89 17.61 -0.01 -0.73
C GLY A 89 18.93 -0.62 -0.27
N LEU A 90 19.54 -1.44 -1.12
CA LEU A 90 20.84 -2.04 -0.79
C LEU A 90 21.87 -0.90 -0.66
N ASN A 91 22.64 -0.93 0.43
CA ASN A 91 23.79 -0.07 0.64
C ASN A 91 25.01 -0.97 0.55
N CYS A 92 25.89 -0.67 -0.39
CA CYS A 92 27.06 -1.45 -0.72
C CYS A 92 28.31 -0.64 -0.42
N ASP A 93 29.36 -1.33 0.02
CA ASP A 93 30.68 -0.75 0.17
C ASP A 93 31.50 -0.97 -1.12
N ASP A 94 32.56 -0.20 -1.32
CA ASP A 94 33.41 -0.29 -2.52
C ASP A 94 34.08 -1.67 -2.71
N LYS A 95 34.17 -2.46 -1.63
CA LYS A 95 34.71 -3.83 -1.64
C LYS A 95 33.66 -4.91 -1.85
N SER A 96 32.38 -4.53 -1.92
CA SER A 96 31.30 -5.50 -2.10
C SER A 96 31.26 -6.01 -3.55
N SER A 97 31.11 -7.32 -3.70
CA SER A 97 30.92 -7.97 -5.01
C SER A 97 29.42 -8.08 -5.38
N GLU A 98 28.59 -7.14 -4.91
CA GLU A 98 27.15 -7.15 -5.20
C GLU A 98 26.94 -6.71 -6.65
N VAL A 99 26.33 -7.58 -7.45
CA VAL A 99 26.08 -7.31 -8.87
C VAL A 99 24.75 -6.58 -9.05
N ARG A 100 23.81 -6.71 -8.10
CA ARG A 100 22.49 -6.08 -8.18
C ARG A 100 22.56 -4.58 -7.93
N CYS A 101 21.57 -3.85 -8.45
CA CYS A 101 21.41 -2.42 -8.22
C CYS A 101 21.53 -2.04 -6.72
N CYS A 102 22.55 -1.24 -6.41
CA CYS A 102 22.95 -0.89 -5.07
C CYS A 102 23.44 0.56 -4.97
N ARG A 103 23.38 1.12 -3.76
CA ARG A 103 23.92 2.45 -3.45
C ARG A 103 25.34 2.33 -2.91
N TYR A 104 26.28 3.01 -3.56
CA TYR A 104 27.69 3.04 -3.17
C TYR A 104 28.07 4.41 -2.61
N PRO A 105 29.00 4.47 -1.63
CA PRO A 105 29.50 5.72 -1.10
C PRO A 105 30.29 6.48 -2.17
N LEU A 106 30.05 7.79 -2.27
CA LEU A 106 30.86 8.69 -3.07
C LEU A 106 30.95 10.00 -2.32
N THR A 107 32.18 10.42 -2.06
CA THR A 107 32.47 11.69 -1.41
C THR A 107 32.96 12.67 -2.46
N VAL A 108 32.26 13.79 -2.59
CA VAL A 108 32.59 14.87 -3.52
C VAL A 108 33.33 15.94 -2.72
N ASP A 109 34.52 16.31 -3.20
CA ASP A 109 35.36 17.35 -2.63
C ASP A 109 35.46 18.53 -3.60
N PHE A 110 34.86 19.66 -3.24
CA PHE A 110 34.85 20.85 -4.09
C PHE A 110 36.21 21.54 -4.16
N GLU A 111 37.09 21.34 -3.18
CA GLU A 111 38.45 21.89 -3.22
C GLU A 111 39.29 21.17 -4.26
N GLU A 112 39.10 19.86 -4.42
CA GLU A 112 39.78 19.05 -5.44
C GLU A 112 39.37 19.44 -6.87
N PHE A 113 38.11 19.84 -7.06
CA PHE A 113 37.63 20.38 -8.34
C PHE A 113 38.06 21.83 -8.62
N GLY A 114 38.71 22.51 -7.66
CA GLY A 114 39.06 23.93 -7.76
C GLY A 114 37.84 24.85 -7.76
N TRP A 115 36.75 24.45 -7.08
CA TRP A 115 35.52 25.23 -6.99
C TRP A 115 35.55 26.14 -5.77
N ASP A 116 36.44 27.14 -5.80
CA ASP A 116 36.66 28.09 -4.71
C ASP A 116 35.46 29.00 -4.42
N TRP A 117 34.55 29.12 -5.38
CA TRP A 117 33.29 29.84 -5.23
C TRP A 117 32.35 29.16 -4.22
N ILE A 118 32.59 27.90 -3.85
CA ILE A 118 31.85 27.20 -2.80
C ILE A 118 32.55 27.40 -1.46
N ILE A 119 31.89 28.13 -0.56
CA ILE A 119 32.40 28.40 0.78
C ILE A 119 32.14 27.19 1.69
N ALA A 120 30.93 26.62 1.66
CA ALA A 120 30.56 25.44 2.46
C ALA A 120 29.39 24.64 1.84
N PRO A 121 29.32 23.31 2.05
CA PRO A 121 30.38 22.46 2.61
C PRO A 121 31.53 22.31 1.61
N LYS A 122 32.76 22.08 2.09
CA LYS A 122 33.91 21.77 1.22
C LYS A 122 33.86 20.35 0.68
N ARG A 123 33.31 19.43 1.48
CA ARG A 123 33.18 18.02 1.14
C ARG A 123 31.82 17.49 1.59
N TYR A 124 31.17 16.65 0.78
CA TYR A 124 29.90 16.01 1.14
C TYR A 124 29.77 14.60 0.55
N GLN A 125 28.92 13.77 1.15
CA GLN A 125 28.66 12.40 0.68
C GLN A 125 27.48 12.39 -0.30
N ALA A 126 27.77 12.42 -1.60
CA ALA A 126 26.77 12.34 -2.65
C ALA A 126 26.16 10.93 -2.75
N ASN A 127 27.01 9.89 -2.69
CA ASN A 127 26.66 8.52 -3.05
C ASN A 127 26.22 8.38 -4.52
N TYR A 128 26.25 7.16 -5.05
CA TYR A 128 25.80 6.88 -6.42
C TYR A 128 25.13 5.51 -6.52
N CYS A 129 24.38 5.31 -7.59
CA CYS A 129 23.73 4.04 -7.89
C CYS A 129 24.52 3.30 -8.96
N SER A 130 24.81 2.02 -8.71
CA SER A 130 25.46 1.14 -9.68
C SER A 130 24.99 -0.30 -9.49
N GLY A 131 25.16 -1.11 -10.52
CA GLY A 131 24.78 -2.51 -10.55
C GLY A 131 23.70 -2.81 -11.59
N GLU A 132 23.47 -4.09 -11.79
CA GLU A 132 22.57 -4.64 -12.78
C GLU A 132 21.15 -4.74 -12.23
N CYS A 133 20.19 -4.49 -13.11
CA CYS A 133 18.78 -4.70 -12.86
C CYS A 133 18.34 -5.89 -13.70
N PRO A 134 18.21 -7.09 -13.10
CA PRO A 134 17.77 -8.25 -13.85
C PRO A 134 16.32 -8.03 -14.33
N PHE A 135 16.06 -8.40 -15.58
CA PHE A 135 14.69 -8.50 -16.06
C PHE A 135 13.96 -9.59 -15.28
N VAL A 136 12.87 -9.22 -14.64
CA VAL A 136 11.96 -10.18 -14.01
C VAL A 136 10.99 -10.68 -15.08
N LEU A 137 11.41 -11.70 -15.84
CA LEU A 137 10.53 -12.46 -16.73
C LEU A 137 10.02 -13.68 -15.95
N MET A 138 8.70 -13.79 -15.76
CA MET A 138 8.08 -14.96 -15.12
C MET A 138 7.41 -15.84 -16.17
N ASN A 139 7.86 -17.09 -16.26
CA ASN A 139 7.21 -18.15 -17.03
C ASN A 139 6.07 -18.78 -16.22
N GLN A 140 4.85 -18.64 -16.75
CA GLN A 140 3.95 -19.75 -17.13
C GLN A 140 3.35 -20.69 -16.05
N TYR A 141 3.10 -20.27 -14.79
CA TYR A 141 2.05 -20.91 -13.95
C TYR A 141 1.09 -19.88 -13.30
N PRO A 142 -0.20 -20.19 -13.12
CA PRO A 142 -1.26 -19.18 -13.09
C PRO A 142 -1.55 -18.48 -11.75
N HIS A 143 -0.88 -18.81 -10.63
CA HIS A 143 -1.38 -18.41 -9.31
C HIS A 143 -0.76 -17.13 -8.72
N THR A 144 0.46 -16.74 -9.09
CA THR A 144 1.11 -15.57 -8.47
C THR A 144 2.30 -15.08 -9.27
N HIS A 145 2.17 -14.00 -10.05
CA HIS A 145 3.33 -13.31 -10.63
C HIS A 145 3.08 -11.79 -10.75
N LEU A 146 4.09 -11.00 -10.36
CA LEU A 146 4.12 -9.55 -10.55
C LEU A 146 4.39 -9.27 -12.03
N ILE A 147 3.41 -8.69 -12.72
CA ILE A 147 3.54 -8.26 -14.12
C ILE A 147 3.95 -6.79 -14.11
N GLN A 148 5.19 -6.50 -14.53
CA GLN A 148 5.58 -5.16 -14.94
C GLN A 148 5.85 -5.23 -16.45
N GLN A 149 4.77 -5.13 -17.24
CA GLN A 149 4.87 -4.95 -18.68
C GLN A 149 5.41 -3.55 -18.97
N ILE A 150 6.51 -3.43 -19.71
CA ILE A 150 6.78 -2.21 -20.48
C ILE A 150 7.30 -2.57 -21.87
N ASN A 151 6.72 -1.88 -22.86
CA ASN A 151 6.85 -2.04 -24.30
C ASN A 151 8.14 -1.45 -24.91
N ASP A 152 9.17 -1.19 -24.11
CA ASP A 152 10.37 -0.49 -24.58
C ASP A 152 11.56 -1.43 -24.67
N ALA A 153 12.29 -1.37 -25.80
CA ALA A 153 13.45 -2.21 -26.11
C ALA A 153 14.69 -1.97 -25.20
N VAL A 154 14.53 -1.24 -24.09
CA VAL A 154 15.57 -0.86 -23.15
C VAL A 154 15.25 -1.49 -21.80
N GLY A 155 16.19 -2.25 -21.24
CA GLY A 155 16.01 -2.89 -19.94
C GLY A 155 15.92 -1.94 -18.75
N PRO A 156 15.50 -2.45 -17.57
CA PRO A 156 15.45 -1.63 -16.38
C PRO A 156 16.85 -1.11 -16.02
N CYS A 157 16.92 0.16 -15.61
CA CYS A 157 18.15 0.85 -15.24
C CYS A 157 18.24 1.02 -13.72
N CYS A 158 19.44 0.87 -13.17
CA CYS A 158 19.71 1.21 -11.78
C CYS A 158 19.86 2.72 -11.61
N SER A 159 18.88 3.38 -10.97
CA SER A 159 18.89 4.83 -10.79
C SER A 159 18.35 5.28 -9.42
N PRO A 160 18.65 6.52 -9.00
CA PRO A 160 18.17 7.06 -7.72
C PRO A 160 16.64 7.11 -7.65
N ARG A 161 16.07 6.57 -6.58
CA ARG A 161 14.63 6.63 -6.27
C ARG A 161 14.28 7.65 -5.21
N LYS A 162 15.26 8.00 -4.38
CA LYS A 162 15.14 9.04 -3.37
C LYS A 162 16.44 9.79 -3.34
N MET A 163 16.33 11.11 -3.37
CA MET A 163 17.45 12.01 -3.21
C MET A 163 17.10 13.04 -2.14
N SER A 164 18.09 13.50 -1.40
CA SER A 164 17.98 14.59 -0.45
C SER A 164 18.75 15.82 -0.94
N SER A 165 18.31 16.97 -0.45
CA SER A 165 18.97 18.25 -0.69
C SER A 165 20.12 18.47 0.29
N ILE A 166 21.06 19.35 -0.08
CA ILE A 166 22.08 19.88 0.82
C ILE A 166 21.92 21.39 0.98
N SER A 167 22.26 21.92 2.16
CA SER A 167 22.44 23.35 2.34
C SER A 167 23.84 23.75 1.86
N MET A 168 23.93 24.84 1.11
CA MET A 168 25.14 25.28 0.45
C MET A 168 25.32 26.79 0.60
N LEU A 169 26.55 27.20 0.87
CA LEU A 169 27.00 28.59 0.95
C LEU A 169 28.00 28.82 -0.18
N TYR A 170 27.68 29.69 -1.13
CA TYR A 170 28.49 29.91 -2.32
C TYR A 170 28.48 31.39 -2.75
N MET A 171 29.45 31.76 -3.56
CA MET A 171 29.56 33.09 -4.17
C MET A 171 28.95 33.08 -5.57
N ASP A 172 28.11 34.06 -5.88
CA ASP A 172 27.63 34.29 -7.25
C ASP A 172 28.69 35.02 -8.10
N GLY A 173 28.36 35.30 -9.37
CA GLY A 173 29.25 36.00 -10.30
C GLY A 173 29.58 37.44 -9.91
N ASP A 174 28.79 38.03 -9.00
CA ASP A 174 28.96 39.39 -8.48
C ASP A 174 29.63 39.41 -7.09
N TYR A 175 30.21 38.26 -6.67
CA TYR A 175 30.85 38.05 -5.37
C TYR A 175 29.92 38.20 -4.15
N ASN A 176 28.60 38.07 -4.34
CA ASN A 176 27.67 38.02 -3.23
C ASN A 176 27.65 36.63 -2.61
N VAL A 177 27.64 36.58 -1.28
CA VAL A 177 27.54 35.33 -0.53
C VAL A 177 26.08 34.92 -0.41
N ILE A 178 25.72 33.79 -1.01
CA ILE A 178 24.36 33.25 -1.04
C ILE A 178 24.32 31.95 -0.23
N TYR A 179 23.35 31.86 0.68
CA TYR A 179 22.98 30.62 1.34
C TYR A 179 21.71 30.05 0.69
N GLY A 180 21.76 28.79 0.26
CA GLY A 180 20.65 28.13 -0.41
C GLY A 180 20.57 26.64 -0.12
N ILE A 181 19.45 26.03 -0.49
CA ILE A 181 19.25 24.58 -0.43
C ILE A 181 19.23 24.06 -1.86
N VAL A 182 20.19 23.22 -2.21
CA VAL A 182 20.29 22.62 -3.55
C VAL A 182 19.60 21.25 -3.53
N PRO A 183 18.52 21.05 -4.30
CA PRO A 183 17.79 19.79 -4.33
C PRO A 183 18.57 18.70 -5.06
N ASN A 184 18.27 17.44 -4.74
CA ASN A 184 18.76 16.26 -5.46
C ASN A 184 20.30 16.14 -5.53
N MET A 185 20.99 16.43 -4.43
CA MET A 185 22.46 16.37 -4.38
C MET A 185 22.97 15.07 -3.74
N VAL A 186 22.18 14.43 -2.88
CA VAL A 186 22.57 13.21 -2.18
C VAL A 186 21.63 12.08 -2.54
N VAL A 187 22.16 10.96 -3.00
CA VAL A 187 21.41 9.74 -3.26
C VAL A 187 21.13 9.04 -1.92
N ASP A 188 19.84 8.97 -1.56
CA ASP A 188 19.37 8.27 -0.37
C ASP A 188 19.04 6.79 -0.66
N ARG A 189 18.60 6.50 -1.89
CA ARG A 189 18.11 5.17 -2.27
C ARG A 189 18.22 4.94 -3.77
N CYS A 190 18.72 3.76 -4.14
CA CYS A 190 18.73 3.25 -5.51
C CYS A 190 17.60 2.25 -5.77
N GLY A 191 17.25 2.05 -7.03
CA GLY A 191 16.32 1.01 -7.46
C GLY A 191 16.21 0.90 -8.98
N CYS A 192 15.64 -0.21 -9.42
CA CYS A 192 15.44 -0.52 -10.84
C CYS A 192 14.15 0.11 -11.37
N SER A 193 14.20 0.75 -12.55
CA SER A 193 13.03 1.13 -13.37
C SER A 193 13.29 0.97 -14.84
#